data_AF-A0A146FWL3-F1
#
_entry.id   AF-A0A146FWL3-F1
#
_cell.length_a   1.000
_cell.length_b   1.000
_cell.length_c   1.000
_cell.angle_alpha   90.00
_cell.angle_beta   90.00
_cell.angle_gamma   90.00
#
_symmetry.space_group_name_H-M   'P 1'
#
loop_
_entity.id
_entity.type
_entity.pdbx_description
1 polymer ?
#
loop_
_entity_poly.entity_id
_entity_poly.type
_entity_poly.pdbx_seq_one_letter_code
_entity_poly.pdbx_strand_id
1 'polypeptide(L)'
;MTDYAQPLSKVMEMTSPPPPPMTLPDMPTPAQSIPTTLEFAPHAPATTPPIPSIAAYWNNSCAGGDVQSNYCAHYLSDAFIHAGYTELSQPNQHINARCQTTARRPIRARDMWSCFWSKAQVSSRSVQRNTGWWAVFQLNESQYWGGHVAVLDSNAWVYYGTGWYPDWDQYCYQW
;
A
#
# COMPACT_ATOMS: atom_id res chain seq x y z
N MET A 1 42.48 23.36 -29.99
CA MET A 1 41.62 22.20 -30.29
C MET A 1 41.13 21.66 -28.96
N THR A 2 39.89 21.19 -28.96
CA THR A 2 38.89 21.06 -27.90
C THR A 2 39.31 20.36 -26.58
N ASP A 3 38.69 20.86 -25.51
CA ASP A 3 38.59 20.45 -24.11
C ASP A 3 38.17 18.98 -23.82
N TYR A 4 38.43 18.57 -22.55
CA TYR A 4 37.77 17.59 -21.64
C TYR A 4 36.88 16.47 -22.27
N ALA A 5 36.88 15.22 -21.80
CA ALA A 5 36.63 14.80 -20.43
C ALA A 5 36.70 13.26 -20.30
N GLN A 6 37.01 12.73 -19.11
CA GLN A 6 36.42 11.45 -18.62
C GLN A 6 34.88 11.62 -18.45
N PRO A 7 34.03 10.70 -17.92
CA PRO A 7 34.20 9.33 -17.40
C PRO A 7 32.98 8.40 -17.74
N LEU A 8 32.87 7.23 -17.12
CA LEU A 8 31.56 6.65 -16.71
C LEU A 8 31.69 5.72 -15.47
N SER A 9 32.58 6.08 -14.55
CA SER A 9 32.65 5.48 -13.21
C SER A 9 32.33 6.53 -12.15
N LYS A 10 31.08 7.00 -12.11
CA LYS A 10 30.43 7.63 -10.96
C LYS A 10 29.09 8.20 -11.39
N VAL A 11 28.02 7.43 -11.23
CA VAL A 11 26.74 7.97 -10.79
C VAL A 11 26.10 6.92 -9.89
N MET A 12 26.72 6.66 -8.74
CA MET A 12 25.93 6.34 -7.54
C MET A 12 25.31 7.67 -7.12
N GLU A 13 24.25 8.11 -7.80
CA GLU A 13 23.44 9.18 -7.24
C GLU A 13 22.68 8.55 -6.09
N MET A 14 23.13 8.94 -4.89
CA MET A 14 22.40 8.88 -3.65
C MET A 14 20.90 9.02 -3.92
N THR A 15 20.20 7.88 -3.91
CA THR A 15 18.77 7.88 -3.66
C THR A 15 18.61 8.58 -2.33
N SER A 16 18.06 9.79 -2.34
CA SER A 16 17.57 10.43 -1.12
C SER A 16 16.81 9.37 -0.33
N PRO A 17 17.06 9.22 0.98
CA PRO A 17 16.31 8.28 1.78
C PRO A 17 14.81 8.55 1.55
N PRO A 18 13.99 7.48 1.48
CA PRO A 18 12.57 7.64 1.26
C PRO A 18 12.01 8.66 2.27
N PRO A 19 11.05 9.49 1.87
CA PRO A 19 10.44 10.40 2.82
C PRO A 19 9.91 9.60 4.01
N PRO A 20 10.07 10.11 5.24
CA PRO A 20 9.67 9.39 6.42
C PRO A 20 8.16 9.06 6.36
N PRO A 21 7.74 7.94 6.95
CA PRO A 21 6.33 7.66 7.18
C PRO A 21 5.63 8.88 7.78
N MET A 22 4.43 9.20 7.31
CA MET A 22 3.71 10.39 7.78
C MET A 22 2.88 10.06 9.01
N THR A 23 3.11 10.79 10.10
CA THR A 23 2.18 10.91 11.23
C THR A 23 0.98 11.78 10.85
N LEU A 24 -0.23 11.39 11.24
CA LEU A 24 -1.48 12.11 10.96
C LEU A 24 -1.67 13.32 11.90
N PRO A 25 -1.68 14.60 11.42
CA PRO A 25 -2.01 15.79 12.22
C PRO A 25 -3.53 16.12 12.19
N ASP A 26 -4.10 16.63 13.29
CA ASP A 26 -5.47 17.19 13.41
C ASP A 26 -6.65 16.31 12.93
N MET A 27 -6.79 15.09 13.46
CA MET A 27 -8.02 14.28 13.30
C MET A 27 -9.02 14.50 14.46
N PRO A 28 -10.34 14.37 14.23
CA PRO A 28 -11.37 14.57 15.25
C PRO A 28 -11.21 13.64 16.46
N THR A 29 -11.59 14.16 17.62
CA THR A 29 -11.71 13.45 18.90
C THR A 29 -12.59 12.21 18.77
N PRO A 30 -12.31 11.10 19.51
CA PRO A 30 -12.91 9.78 19.26
C PRO A 30 -14.45 9.78 19.23
N ALA A 31 -15.02 9.06 18.26
CA ALA A 31 -16.40 8.60 18.39
C ALA A 31 -16.45 7.48 19.44
N GLN A 32 -17.39 7.60 20.38
CA GLN A 32 -17.66 6.56 21.37
C GLN A 32 -18.11 5.26 20.67
N SER A 33 -17.63 4.15 21.22
CA SER A 33 -17.75 2.78 20.74
C SER A 33 -19.17 2.39 20.30
N ILE A 34 -19.34 2.19 19.00
CA ILE A 34 -20.40 1.34 18.44
C ILE A 34 -19.79 -0.05 18.25
N PRO A 35 -20.43 -1.14 18.70
CA PRO A 35 -19.91 -2.49 18.50
C PRO A 35 -19.85 -2.79 17.00
N THR A 36 -18.65 -2.77 16.43
CA THR A 36 -18.43 -3.26 15.07
C THR A 36 -18.28 -4.77 15.16
N THR A 37 -19.19 -5.48 14.52
CA THR A 37 -19.14 -6.93 14.31
C THR A 37 -17.80 -7.28 13.68
N LEU A 38 -16.93 -7.94 14.44
CA LEU A 38 -15.75 -8.60 13.89
C LEU A 38 -16.24 -9.81 13.09
N GLU A 39 -16.45 -9.64 11.79
CA GLU A 39 -16.73 -10.77 10.90
C GLU A 39 -15.43 -11.52 10.62
N PHE A 40 -15.38 -12.76 11.09
CA PHE A 40 -14.33 -13.72 10.75
C PHE A 40 -14.50 -14.11 9.28
N ALA A 41 -13.59 -13.65 8.44
CA ALA A 41 -13.50 -14.11 7.07
C ALA A 41 -12.72 -15.43 7.03
N PRO A 42 -13.23 -16.49 6.36
CA PRO A 42 -12.50 -17.74 6.27
C PRO A 42 -11.50 -17.69 5.10
N HIS A 43 -10.33 -18.29 5.35
CA HIS A 43 -9.25 -18.64 4.40
C HIS A 43 -8.10 -17.62 4.24
N ALA A 44 -7.02 -17.82 5.01
CA ALA A 44 -5.68 -17.43 4.60
C ALA A 44 -4.80 -18.70 4.46
N PRO A 45 -4.11 -18.91 3.33
CA PRO A 45 -3.06 -19.91 3.22
C PRO A 45 -1.93 -19.59 4.20
N ALA A 46 -1.39 -20.61 4.86
CA ALA A 46 -0.39 -20.53 5.95
C ALA A 46 1.00 -19.95 5.57
N THR A 47 1.13 -19.30 4.40
CA THR A 47 2.39 -18.74 3.88
C THR A 47 2.29 -17.27 3.47
N THR A 48 1.20 -16.56 3.81
CA THR A 48 1.10 -15.13 3.51
C THR A 48 2.06 -14.34 4.43
N PRO A 49 2.96 -13.49 3.91
CA PRO A 49 3.81 -12.67 4.75
C PRO A 49 2.96 -11.76 5.68
N PRO A 50 3.47 -11.35 6.84
CA PRO A 50 2.74 -10.47 7.74
C PRO A 50 2.72 -9.02 7.21
N ILE A 51 1.62 -8.29 7.38
CA ILE A 51 1.49 -6.88 6.94
C ILE A 51 2.68 -5.99 7.37
N PRO A 52 3.19 -6.03 8.61
CA PRO A 52 4.34 -5.21 9.04
C PRO A 52 5.57 -5.29 8.12
N SER A 53 5.79 -6.41 7.44
CA SER A 53 6.94 -6.58 6.54
C SER A 53 6.95 -5.59 5.36
N ILE A 54 5.78 -5.07 4.98
CA ILE A 54 5.62 -4.12 3.86
C ILE A 54 6.26 -2.77 4.18
N ALA A 55 6.25 -2.35 5.44
CA ALA A 55 6.78 -1.05 5.86
C ALA A 55 8.28 -0.88 5.55
N ALA A 56 9.05 -1.97 5.64
CA ALA A 56 10.48 -1.96 5.35
C ALA A 56 10.80 -1.69 3.87
N TYR A 57 9.82 -1.88 2.98
CA TYR A 57 9.97 -1.73 1.53
C TYR A 57 9.14 -0.59 0.95
N TRP A 58 8.39 0.14 1.79
CA TRP A 58 7.62 1.27 1.33
C TRP A 58 8.53 2.39 0.81
N ASN A 59 8.29 2.80 -0.43
CA ASN A 59 8.87 3.99 -1.03
C ASN A 59 7.91 4.59 -2.06
N ASN A 60 8.08 5.88 -2.40
CA ASN A 60 7.32 6.56 -3.44
C ASN A 60 7.87 6.25 -4.85
N SER A 61 8.18 4.99 -5.12
CA SER A 61 8.74 4.53 -6.38
C SER A 61 8.38 3.07 -6.62
N CYS A 62 8.45 2.65 -7.88
CA CYS A 62 8.45 1.26 -8.28
C CYS A 62 9.86 0.86 -8.76
N ALA A 63 10.26 -0.39 -8.53
CA ALA A 63 11.52 -0.94 -9.04
C ALA A 63 11.70 -0.81 -10.58
N GLY A 64 10.61 -0.69 -11.34
CA GLY A 64 10.63 -0.45 -12.79
C GLY A 64 10.97 0.98 -13.21
N GLY A 65 11.03 1.92 -12.27
CA GLY A 65 11.35 3.33 -12.52
C GLY A 65 10.21 4.14 -13.15
N ASP A 66 9.02 3.55 -13.35
CA ASP A 66 7.90 4.26 -13.96
C ASP A 66 7.10 5.11 -12.97
N VAL A 67 6.69 6.26 -13.47
CA VAL A 67 5.92 7.29 -12.77
C VAL A 67 4.54 7.34 -13.45
N GLN A 68 3.47 7.02 -12.71
CA GLN A 68 2.09 6.97 -13.23
C GLN A 68 1.14 7.83 -12.41
N SER A 69 0.26 8.59 -13.04
CA SER A 69 -0.63 9.57 -12.38
C SER A 69 -1.42 9.07 -11.15
N ASN A 70 -1.69 7.77 -11.01
CA ASN A 70 -2.32 7.14 -9.84
C ASN A 70 -1.37 6.17 -9.12
N TYR A 71 -0.52 6.73 -8.26
CA TYR A 71 0.64 6.05 -7.68
C TYR A 71 0.34 5.06 -6.55
N CYS A 72 -0.78 5.20 -5.82
CA CYS A 72 -1.00 4.49 -4.56
C CYS A 72 -0.83 2.97 -4.69
N ALA A 73 -1.58 2.35 -5.59
CA ALA A 73 -1.50 0.91 -5.83
C ALA A 73 -0.17 0.50 -6.48
N HIS A 74 0.40 1.38 -7.31
CA HIS A 74 1.64 1.09 -8.00
C HIS A 74 2.81 0.94 -7.02
N TYR A 75 3.01 1.93 -6.16
CA TYR A 75 4.08 1.93 -5.15
C TYR A 75 3.80 0.92 -4.04
N LEU A 76 2.55 0.81 -3.60
CA LEU A 76 2.20 -0.14 -2.54
C LEU A 76 2.38 -1.57 -3.02
N SER A 77 1.98 -1.90 -4.26
CA SER A 77 2.17 -3.25 -4.78
C SER A 77 3.64 -3.64 -4.95
N ASP A 78 4.53 -2.68 -5.27
CA ASP A 78 5.98 -2.91 -5.27
C ASP A 78 6.48 -3.27 -3.87
N ALA A 79 6.10 -2.50 -2.85
CA ALA A 79 6.43 -2.77 -1.45
C ALA A 79 5.92 -4.14 -1.00
N PHE A 80 4.68 -4.52 -1.36
CA PHE A 80 4.16 -5.87 -1.10
C PHE A 80 4.99 -6.96 -1.79
N ILE A 81 5.35 -6.79 -3.06
CA ILE A 81 6.14 -7.80 -3.78
C ILE A 81 7.51 -8.00 -3.12
N HIS A 82 8.17 -6.90 -2.73
CA HIS A 82 9.44 -6.96 -2.00
C HIS A 82 9.30 -7.57 -0.59
N ALA A 83 8.14 -7.42 0.04
CA ALA A 83 7.78 -8.06 1.30
C ALA A 83 7.45 -9.56 1.18
N GLY A 84 7.46 -10.13 -0.03
CA GLY A 84 7.26 -11.56 -0.28
C GLY A 84 5.88 -11.95 -0.80
N TYR A 85 5.01 -10.99 -1.12
CA TYR A 85 3.70 -11.23 -1.75
C TYR A 85 3.87 -11.47 -3.26
N THR A 86 4.62 -12.52 -3.59
CA THR A 86 5.08 -12.81 -4.96
C THR A 86 3.94 -13.09 -5.94
N GLU A 87 2.76 -13.47 -5.47
CA GLU A 87 1.56 -13.64 -6.28
C GLU A 87 1.11 -12.33 -6.98
N LEU A 88 1.51 -11.18 -6.45
CA LEU A 88 1.26 -9.89 -7.09
C LEU A 88 2.15 -9.69 -8.31
N SER A 89 3.26 -10.41 -8.44
CA SER A 89 4.15 -10.35 -9.62
C SER A 89 3.76 -11.30 -10.75
N GLN A 90 2.88 -12.26 -10.47
CA GLN A 90 2.47 -13.32 -11.40
C GLN A 90 1.05 -13.08 -11.94
N PRO A 91 0.62 -13.77 -13.01
CA PRO A 91 -0.79 -13.79 -13.40
C PRO A 91 -1.68 -14.11 -12.20
N ASN A 92 -2.68 -13.25 -11.94
CA ASN A 92 -3.46 -13.28 -10.73
C ASN A 92 -4.88 -12.82 -11.06
N GLN A 93 -5.90 -13.58 -10.66
CA GLN A 93 -7.31 -13.29 -10.94
C GLN A 93 -7.80 -11.95 -10.38
N HIS A 94 -7.10 -11.41 -9.38
CA HIS A 94 -7.40 -10.13 -8.74
C HIS A 94 -6.72 -8.96 -9.45
N ILE A 95 -5.71 -9.21 -10.29
CA ILE A 95 -4.89 -8.16 -10.92
C ILE A 95 -5.18 -8.08 -12.43
N ASN A 96 -5.87 -7.02 -12.82
CA ASN A 96 -6.32 -6.77 -14.18
C ASN A 96 -5.46 -5.74 -14.92
N ALA A 97 -4.75 -4.88 -14.19
CA ALA A 97 -3.89 -3.87 -14.79
C ALA A 97 -2.53 -3.81 -14.11
N ARG A 98 -1.49 -3.68 -14.94
CA ARG A 98 -0.09 -3.65 -14.54
C ARG A 98 0.65 -2.52 -15.23
N CYS A 99 1.72 -2.03 -14.62
CA CYS A 99 2.63 -1.13 -15.30
C CYS A 99 3.27 -1.79 -16.53
N GLN A 100 3.70 -0.98 -17.48
CA GLN A 100 4.28 -1.47 -18.74
C GLN A 100 5.77 -1.80 -18.63
N THR A 101 6.41 -1.46 -17.51
CA THR A 101 7.80 -1.83 -17.24
C THR A 101 7.92 -3.34 -17.03
N THR A 102 9.15 -3.84 -17.10
CA THR A 102 9.48 -5.25 -16.84
C THR A 102 9.11 -5.68 -15.42
N ALA A 103 8.96 -4.74 -14.48
CA ALA A 103 8.51 -5.02 -13.12
C ALA A 103 7.04 -5.45 -13.03
N ARG A 104 6.20 -5.05 -14.01
CA ARG A 104 4.80 -5.51 -14.17
C ARG A 104 3.96 -5.41 -12.89
N ARG A 105 4.15 -4.38 -12.08
CA ARG A 105 3.45 -4.16 -10.79
C ARG A 105 1.96 -3.82 -10.99
N PRO A 106 1.05 -4.29 -10.11
CA PRO A 106 -0.34 -3.82 -10.08
C PRO A 106 -0.46 -2.30 -10.01
N ILE A 107 -1.40 -1.71 -10.75
CA ILE A 107 -1.57 -0.24 -10.81
C ILE A 107 -2.95 0.27 -10.38
N ARG A 108 -3.86 -0.64 -10.00
CA ARG A 108 -5.23 -0.28 -9.60
C ARG A 108 -5.45 -0.58 -8.12
N ALA A 109 -5.98 0.40 -7.40
CA ALA A 109 -6.33 0.23 -5.98
C ALA A 109 -7.40 -0.85 -5.78
N ARG A 110 -8.38 -0.95 -6.69
CA ARG A 110 -9.39 -2.03 -6.65
C ARG A 110 -8.82 -3.44 -6.86
N ASP A 111 -7.77 -3.57 -7.67
CA ASP A 111 -7.10 -4.87 -7.86
C ASP A 111 -6.39 -5.28 -6.55
N MET A 112 -5.69 -4.34 -5.90
CA MET A 112 -5.07 -4.54 -4.59
C MET A 112 -6.11 -4.82 -3.49
N TRP A 113 -7.24 -4.11 -3.49
CA TRP A 113 -8.35 -4.34 -2.57
C TRP A 113 -8.89 -5.76 -2.69
N SER A 114 -9.06 -6.26 -3.92
CA SER A 114 -9.49 -7.65 -4.16
C SER A 114 -8.49 -8.66 -3.56
N CYS A 115 -7.19 -8.39 -3.65
CA CYS A 115 -6.15 -9.19 -2.97
C CYS A 115 -6.19 -9.08 -1.43
N PHE A 116 -6.50 -7.91 -0.86
CA PHE A 116 -6.62 -7.76 0.60
C PHE A 116 -7.80 -8.58 1.11
N TRP A 117 -8.93 -8.49 0.43
CA TRP A 117 -10.14 -9.23 0.78
C TRP A 117 -9.94 -10.75 0.73
N SER A 118 -9.21 -11.26 -0.28
CA SER A 118 -8.95 -12.71 -0.40
C SER A 118 -7.97 -13.27 0.63
N LYS A 119 -7.30 -12.41 1.40
CA LYS A 119 -6.37 -12.78 2.48
C LYS A 119 -6.94 -12.57 3.87
N ALA A 120 -7.97 -11.72 3.97
CA ALA A 120 -8.47 -11.23 5.25
C ALA A 120 -8.93 -12.38 6.15
N GLN A 121 -8.44 -12.37 7.39
CA GLN A 121 -8.99 -13.13 8.51
C GLN A 121 -9.91 -12.24 9.35
N VAL A 122 -9.58 -10.95 9.43
CA VAL A 122 -10.37 -9.92 10.10
C VAL A 122 -10.68 -8.81 9.10
N SER A 123 -11.92 -8.35 9.12
CA SER A 123 -12.34 -7.18 8.35
C SER A 123 -13.01 -6.13 9.25
N SER A 124 -12.90 -4.86 8.87
CA SER A 124 -13.53 -3.75 9.56
C SER A 124 -13.85 -2.60 8.61
N ARG A 125 -14.85 -1.79 9.00
CA ARG A 125 -15.22 -0.53 8.35
C ARG A 125 -14.51 0.69 8.93
N SER A 126 -13.67 0.50 9.94
CA SER A 126 -12.89 1.53 10.62
C SER A 126 -11.65 0.93 11.28
N VAL A 127 -10.60 1.73 11.49
CA VAL A 127 -9.41 1.31 12.23
C VAL A 127 -9.42 1.91 13.63
N GLN A 128 -9.29 1.06 14.65
CA GLN A 128 -9.12 1.48 16.03
C GLN A 128 -7.63 1.52 16.38
N ARG A 129 -7.21 2.46 17.23
CA ARG A 129 -5.83 2.50 17.74
C ARG A 129 -5.48 1.22 18.49
N ASN A 130 -4.20 0.85 18.43
CA ASN A 130 -3.63 -0.29 19.14
C ASN A 130 -4.24 -1.65 18.76
N THR A 131 -4.72 -1.78 17.51
CA THR A 131 -5.27 -3.03 16.97
C THR A 131 -4.34 -3.70 15.97
N GLY A 132 -3.06 -3.31 15.95
CA GLY A 132 -2.06 -3.88 15.05
C GLY A 132 -2.08 -3.25 13.65
N TRP A 133 -1.74 -4.05 12.65
CA TRP A 133 -1.51 -3.60 11.28
C TRP A 133 -2.71 -3.88 10.39
N TRP A 134 -3.03 -2.95 9.50
CA TRP A 134 -4.18 -3.02 8.62
C TRP A 134 -3.78 -2.75 7.18
N ALA A 135 -4.24 -3.57 6.24
CA ALA A 135 -4.31 -3.21 4.84
C ALA A 135 -5.64 -2.50 4.60
N VAL A 136 -5.60 -1.29 4.03
CA VAL A 136 -6.76 -0.41 3.94
C VAL A 136 -7.00 -0.05 2.48
N PHE A 137 -8.24 -0.20 2.05
CA PHE A 137 -8.79 0.42 0.85
C PHE A 137 -9.74 1.54 1.25
N GLN A 138 -9.56 2.72 0.69
CA GLN A 138 -10.36 3.91 0.97
C GLN A 138 -11.12 4.29 -0.29
N LEU A 139 -12.42 4.60 -0.18
CA LEU A 139 -13.25 4.90 -1.34
C LEU A 139 -14.22 6.03 -1.06
N ASN A 140 -14.28 6.99 -1.98
CA ASN A 140 -15.41 7.88 -2.11
C ASN A 140 -15.82 7.88 -3.57
N GLU A 141 -16.84 7.09 -3.93
CA GLU A 141 -17.22 6.91 -5.34
C GLU A 141 -17.66 8.22 -6.01
N SER A 142 -18.18 9.18 -5.24
CA SER A 142 -18.57 10.49 -5.75
C SER A 142 -17.39 11.38 -6.14
N GLN A 143 -16.21 11.17 -5.55
CA GLN A 143 -15.00 11.95 -5.81
C GLN A 143 -14.01 11.19 -6.71
N TYR A 144 -13.83 9.90 -6.43
CA TYR A 144 -12.85 9.07 -7.11
C TYR A 144 -13.22 7.59 -7.08
N TRP A 145 -13.75 7.10 -8.21
CA TRP A 145 -14.18 5.70 -8.36
C TRP A 145 -13.03 4.69 -8.17
N GLY A 146 -11.79 5.09 -8.46
CA GLY A 146 -10.63 4.20 -8.42
C GLY A 146 -10.26 3.76 -7.00
N GLY A 147 -10.59 4.59 -6.00
CA GLY A 147 -10.21 4.39 -4.60
C GLY A 147 -8.71 4.51 -4.35
N HIS A 148 -8.33 4.39 -3.08
CA HIS A 148 -6.96 4.51 -2.60
C HIS A 148 -6.58 3.29 -1.76
N VAL A 149 -5.29 2.93 -1.72
CA VAL A 149 -4.79 1.86 -0.86
C VAL A 149 -3.61 2.32 -0.02
N ALA A 150 -3.57 1.88 1.24
CA ALA A 150 -2.49 2.11 2.18
C ALA A 150 -2.36 0.93 3.15
N VAL A 151 -1.25 0.87 3.86
CA VAL A 151 -1.08 0.04 5.07
C VAL A 151 -1.01 0.96 6.28
N LEU A 152 -1.70 0.63 7.36
CA LEU A 152 -1.71 1.41 8.61
C LEU A 152 -1.17 0.57 9.76
N ASP A 153 -0.11 1.03 10.42
CA ASP A 153 0.26 0.60 11.76
C ASP A 153 -0.61 1.37 12.77
N SER A 154 -1.65 0.74 13.31
CA SER A 154 -2.55 1.39 14.26
C SER A 154 -1.95 1.52 15.67
N ASN A 155 -0.83 0.85 15.97
CA ASN A 155 -0.12 0.99 17.24
C ASN A 155 0.71 2.28 17.23
N ALA A 156 1.48 2.51 16.17
CA ALA A 156 2.24 3.75 15.98
C ALA A 156 1.39 4.90 15.43
N TRP A 157 0.22 4.59 14.85
CA TRP A 157 -0.65 5.51 14.12
C TRP A 157 0.05 6.16 12.92
N VAL A 158 0.68 5.31 12.12
CA VAL A 158 1.50 5.67 10.96
C VAL A 158 1.02 4.87 9.75
N TYR A 159 0.84 5.54 8.60
CA TYR A 159 0.46 4.89 7.36
C TYR A 159 1.60 4.85 6.34
N TYR A 160 1.53 3.85 5.47
CA TYR A 160 2.42 3.59 4.34
C TYR A 160 1.55 3.57 3.08
N GLY A 161 1.61 4.67 2.33
CA GLY A 161 0.74 4.95 1.20
C GLY A 161 1.03 6.35 0.68
N THR A 162 0.50 6.69 -0.49
CA THR A 162 0.70 8.05 -1.05
C THR A 162 -0.26 9.08 -0.45
N GLY A 163 -1.15 8.66 0.45
CA GLY A 163 -2.07 9.53 1.17
C GLY A 163 -2.88 8.77 2.21
N TRP A 164 -3.71 9.50 2.95
CA TRP A 164 -4.70 8.94 3.86
C TRP A 164 -5.96 9.81 3.82
N TYR A 165 -7.10 9.20 3.49
CA TYR A 165 -8.38 9.90 3.31
C TYR A 165 -9.38 9.47 4.38
N PRO A 166 -9.37 10.09 5.58
CA PRO A 166 -10.19 9.62 6.70
C PRO A 166 -11.70 9.80 6.48
N ASP A 167 -12.10 10.77 5.64
CA ASP A 167 -13.51 11.05 5.33
C ASP A 167 -14.08 10.15 4.23
N TRP A 168 -13.26 9.25 3.69
CA TRP A 168 -13.70 8.24 2.70
C TRP A 168 -14.18 6.98 3.42
N ASP A 169 -14.97 6.15 2.74
CA ASP A 169 -15.32 4.83 3.25
C ASP A 169 -14.06 3.97 3.42
N GLN A 170 -13.90 3.37 4.60
CA GLN A 170 -12.74 2.55 4.92
C GLN A 170 -13.07 1.06 4.82
N TYR A 171 -12.24 0.30 4.11
CA TYR A 171 -12.30 -1.14 3.99
C TYR A 171 -10.98 -1.69 4.53
N CYS A 172 -10.99 -2.18 5.78
CA CYS A 172 -9.78 -2.51 6.53
C CYS A 172 -9.68 -4.03 6.70
N TYR A 173 -8.48 -4.59 6.49
CA TYR A 173 -8.22 -6.03 6.53
C TYR A 173 -6.97 -6.37 7.36
N GLN A 174 -7.03 -7.46 8.12
CA GLN A 174 -5.87 -8.10 8.75
C GLN A 174 -5.80 -9.58 8.38
N TRP A 175 -4.59 -10.14 8.42
CA TRP A 175 -4.31 -11.56 8.23
C TRP A 175 -3.05 -11.98 8.99
#